data_AF-A0A454CX53-F1
#
_entry.id   AF-A0A454CX53-F1
#
_cell.length_a   1.000
_cell.length_b   1.000
_cell.length_c   1.000
_cell.angle_alpha   90.00
_cell.angle_beta   90.00
_cell.angle_gamma   90.00
#
_symmetry.space_group_name_H-M   'P 1'
#
loop_
_entity.id
_entity.type
_entity.pdbx_description
1 polymer ?
#
loop_
_entity_poly.entity_id
_entity_poly.type
_entity_poly.pdbx_seq_one_letter_code
_entity_poly.pdbx_strand_id
1 'polypeptide(L)'
;MKKGDELLATPTFQLDGFSATDLDLAPITEATGDKEPIKTIVKNRSALSSVDLHLPSGDDIRMSGLRKFAAVVPLYTLQDDGESLFNNRTQELLRPNMDVGYYQPVDENGQFVGNTVSPGFVVNIGTDNFERVWKDDGIKEPFISIFIWTVVFSILTVVFTLVIGLVLASVVQWEELKGRAVYR
;
A
#
# COMPACT_ATOMS: atom_id res chain seq x y z
N MET A 1 35.56 -2.48 6.39
CA MET A 1 35.03 -1.84 5.16
C MET A 1 36.07 -0.85 4.66
N LYS A 2 36.26 -0.68 3.34
CA LYS A 2 37.20 0.31 2.78
C LYS A 2 36.41 1.45 2.12
N LYS A 3 36.51 2.69 2.62
CA LYS A 3 35.94 3.91 2.00
C LYS A 3 37.13 4.76 1.55
N GLY A 4 37.39 4.82 0.24
CA GLY A 4 38.60 5.47 -0.27
C GLY A 4 39.86 4.75 0.22
N ASP A 5 40.71 5.42 0.99
CA ASP A 5 41.93 4.86 1.58
C ASP A 5 41.81 4.48 3.06
N GLU A 6 40.64 4.72 3.67
CA GLU A 6 40.40 4.43 5.09
C GLU A 6 39.71 3.07 5.28
N LEU A 7 40.23 2.31 6.24
CA LEU A 7 39.59 1.09 6.73
C LEU A 7 38.75 1.42 7.96
N LEU A 8 37.47 1.07 7.88
CA LEU A 8 36.49 1.28 8.94
C LEU A 8 35.95 -0.06 9.43
N ALA A 9 35.82 -0.24 10.74
CA ALA A 9 35.19 -1.43 11.33
C ALA A 9 34.30 -1.05 12.51
N THR A 10 33.24 -1.84 12.69
CA THR A 10 32.44 -1.81 13.92
C THR A 10 33.20 -2.50 15.04
N PRO A 11 32.84 -2.26 16.31
CA PRO A 11 33.19 -3.17 17.40
C PRO A 11 32.76 -4.60 17.08
N THR A 12 33.41 -5.59 17.68
CA THR A 12 33.03 -7.00 17.51
C THR A 12 31.65 -7.25 18.12
N PHE A 13 30.76 -7.89 17.36
CA PHE A 13 29.43 -8.26 17.82
C PHE A 13 29.08 -9.69 17.40
N GLN A 14 28.18 -10.32 18.15
CA GLN A 14 27.65 -11.66 17.82
C GLN A 14 26.41 -11.51 16.95
N LEU A 15 26.36 -12.28 15.85
CA LEU A 15 25.21 -12.30 14.93
C LEU A 15 24.03 -13.10 15.48
N ASP A 16 24.29 -14.13 16.30
CA ASP A 16 23.27 -14.95 16.92
C ASP A 16 22.58 -14.17 18.06
N GLY A 17 21.29 -13.89 17.92
CA GLY A 17 20.53 -13.08 18.90
C GLY A 17 20.76 -11.56 18.78
N PHE A 18 21.40 -11.10 17.69
CA PHE A 18 21.68 -9.69 17.47
C PHE A 18 20.39 -8.87 17.36
N SER A 19 20.24 -7.89 18.25
CA SER A 19 19.07 -7.01 18.33
C SER A 19 19.42 -5.52 18.19
N ALA A 20 20.71 -5.17 18.13
CA ALA A 20 21.13 -3.80 17.91
C ALA A 20 20.96 -3.46 16.42
N THR A 21 20.26 -2.39 16.11
CA THR A 21 20.12 -1.90 14.73
C THR A 21 21.25 -0.98 14.33
N ASP A 22 21.88 -0.29 15.28
CA ASP A 22 22.81 0.80 14.98
C ASP A 22 24.22 0.43 15.43
N LEU A 23 25.20 0.56 14.54
CA LEU A 23 26.61 0.34 14.83
C LEU A 23 27.48 1.47 14.27
N ASP A 24 28.32 2.03 15.12
CA ASP A 24 29.28 3.04 14.70
C ASP A 24 30.53 2.40 14.09
N LEU A 25 30.96 2.95 12.95
CA LEU A 25 32.22 2.59 12.31
C LEU A 25 33.36 3.44 12.84
N ALA A 26 34.42 2.79 13.31
CA ALA A 26 35.65 3.45 13.74
C ALA A 26 36.79 3.18 12.73
N PRO A 27 37.71 4.15 12.53
CA PRO A 27 38.90 3.94 11.71
C PRO A 27 39.83 2.93 12.38
N ILE A 28 40.31 1.98 11.57
CA ILE A 28 41.25 0.94 11.97
C ILE A 28 42.42 0.90 11.00
N THR A 29 43.60 0.52 11.50
CA THR A 29 44.81 0.40 10.67
C THR A 29 44.84 -0.93 9.91
N GLU A 30 44.34 -2.00 10.53
CA GLU A 30 44.27 -3.34 9.94
C GLU A 30 43.02 -4.08 10.41
N ALA A 31 42.43 -4.89 9.52
CA ALA A 31 41.29 -5.73 9.88
C ALA A 31 41.78 -7.01 10.58
N THR A 32 41.25 -7.28 11.77
CA THR A 32 41.55 -8.51 12.52
C THR A 32 40.51 -9.60 12.22
N GLY A 33 40.98 -10.82 11.94
CA GLY A 33 40.14 -11.99 11.72
C GLY A 33 40.08 -12.47 10.26
N ASP A 34 39.56 -13.70 10.07
CA ASP A 34 39.40 -14.30 8.75
C ASP A 34 38.08 -13.87 8.10
N LYS A 35 38.11 -13.73 6.78
CA LYS A 35 36.92 -13.38 6.00
C LYS A 35 35.94 -14.55 5.95
N GLU A 36 34.73 -14.33 6.48
CA GLU A 36 33.65 -15.32 6.44
C GLU A 36 33.22 -15.69 4.99
N PRO A 37 32.89 -16.97 4.72
CA PRO A 37 32.38 -17.41 3.44
C PRO A 37 30.95 -16.89 3.18
N ILE A 38 30.59 -16.80 1.90
CA ILE A 38 29.26 -16.29 1.45
C ILE A 38 28.11 -17.06 2.11
N LYS A 39 28.28 -18.36 2.34
CA LYS A 39 27.23 -19.20 2.95
C LYS A 39 26.82 -18.67 4.33
N THR A 40 27.79 -18.21 5.14
CA THR A 40 27.52 -17.60 6.45
C THR A 40 26.78 -16.28 6.30
N ILE A 41 27.18 -15.45 5.33
CA ILE A 41 26.53 -14.15 5.04
C ILE A 41 25.06 -14.35 4.64
N VAL A 42 24.78 -15.33 3.77
CA VAL A 42 23.41 -15.63 3.32
C VAL A 42 22.54 -16.14 4.48
N LYS A 43 23.11 -16.99 5.37
CA LYS A 43 22.41 -17.46 6.57
C LYS A 43 21.98 -16.31 7.48
N ASN A 44 22.85 -15.32 7.65
CA ASN A 44 22.64 -14.16 8.53
C ASN A 44 22.13 -12.92 7.79
N ARG A 45 21.65 -13.05 6.55
CA ARG A 45 21.28 -11.91 5.70
C ARG A 45 20.26 -10.97 6.34
N SER A 46 19.30 -11.52 7.09
CA SER A 46 18.23 -10.76 7.71
C SER A 46 18.80 -9.82 8.77
N ALA A 47 19.61 -10.37 9.67
CA ALA A 47 20.29 -9.61 10.71
C ALA A 47 21.25 -8.57 10.13
N LEU A 48 22.02 -8.93 9.09
CA LEU A 48 22.94 -7.99 8.43
C LEU A 48 22.22 -6.86 7.67
N SER A 49 21.03 -7.11 7.13
CA SER A 49 20.25 -6.11 6.40
C SER A 49 19.48 -5.13 7.29
N SER A 50 19.28 -5.47 8.56
CA SER A 50 18.67 -4.57 9.56
C SER A 50 19.67 -3.67 10.27
N VAL A 51 20.98 -3.84 10.01
CA VAL A 51 22.01 -3.01 10.63
C VAL A 51 22.23 -1.73 9.83
N ASP A 52 22.10 -0.60 10.52
CA ASP A 52 22.52 0.72 10.10
C ASP A 52 23.94 0.99 10.63
N LEU A 53 24.85 1.30 9.71
CA LEU A 53 26.23 1.59 10.03
C LEU A 53 26.47 3.10 9.89
N HIS A 54 26.79 3.76 10.99
CA HIS A 54 27.09 5.19 11.00
C HIS A 54 28.58 5.41 10.69
N LEU A 55 28.87 6.25 9.70
CA LEU A 55 30.24 6.62 9.38
C LEU A 55 30.72 7.77 10.26
N PRO A 56 32.04 7.92 10.47
CA PRO A 56 32.60 9.11 11.14
C PRO A 56 32.26 10.44 10.44
N SER A 57 31.87 10.40 9.15
CA SER A 57 31.39 11.56 8.40
C SER A 57 29.95 11.97 8.70
N GLY A 58 29.19 11.15 9.44
CA GLY A 58 27.77 11.35 9.73
C GLY A 58 26.82 10.74 8.68
N ASP A 59 27.34 10.05 7.67
CA ASP A 59 26.52 9.31 6.69
C ASP A 59 26.14 7.94 7.25
N ASP A 60 24.95 7.45 6.92
CA ASP A 60 24.52 6.10 7.26
C ASP A 60 24.64 5.18 6.04
N ILE A 61 25.20 3.99 6.23
CA ILE A 61 25.24 2.94 5.20
C ILE A 61 24.49 1.71 5.66
N ARG A 62 23.76 1.09 4.73
CA ARG A 62 23.10 -0.21 4.93
C ARG A 62 23.57 -1.19 3.88
N MET A 63 23.35 -2.48 4.14
CA MET A 63 23.60 -3.55 3.20
C MET A 63 22.77 -3.36 1.92
N SER A 64 23.42 -3.08 0.79
CA SER A 64 22.78 -2.98 -0.53
C SER A 64 22.88 -4.29 -1.32
N GLY A 65 23.77 -5.18 -0.91
CA GLY A 65 23.87 -6.55 -1.43
C GLY A 65 24.80 -7.41 -0.59
N LEU A 66 24.93 -8.69 -0.93
CA LEU A 66 25.69 -9.69 -0.15
C LEU A 66 27.18 -9.38 0.06
N ARG A 67 27.72 -8.39 -0.64
CA ARG A 67 29.14 -7.99 -0.59
C ARG A 67 29.34 -6.48 -0.50
N LYS A 68 28.25 -5.70 -0.46
CA LYS A 68 28.30 -4.24 -0.58
C LYS A 68 27.38 -3.60 0.44
N PHE A 69 27.87 -2.53 1.04
CA PHE A 69 27.05 -1.58 1.77
C PHE A 69 27.11 -0.27 1.00
N ALA A 70 25.99 0.45 0.99
CA ALA A 70 25.87 1.72 0.31
C ALA A 70 25.16 2.71 1.23
N ALA A 71 25.39 4.00 1.00
CA ALA A 71 24.72 5.06 1.74
C ALA A 71 23.20 4.95 1.54
N VAL A 72 22.46 5.00 2.65
CA VAL A 72 21.01 5.13 2.62
C VAL A 72 20.68 6.59 2.88
N VAL A 73 20.38 7.31 1.81
CA VAL A 73 19.91 8.68 1.92
C VAL A 73 18.39 8.65 1.70
N PRO A 74 17.60 9.39 2.50
CA PRO A 74 16.17 9.55 2.24
C PRO A 74 15.94 9.94 0.78
N LEU A 75 14.98 9.30 0.11
CA LEU A 75 14.67 9.65 -1.28
C LEU A 75 13.99 11.03 -1.37
N TYR A 76 13.25 11.42 -0.33
CA TYR A 76 12.50 12.66 -0.26
C TYR A 76 12.84 13.45 0.99
N THR A 77 12.91 14.77 0.85
CA THR A 77 13.08 15.72 1.96
C THR A 77 11.89 16.65 2.01
N LEU A 78 11.17 16.67 3.13
CA LEU A 78 10.08 17.63 3.35
C LEU A 78 10.63 19.05 3.37
N GLN A 79 10.00 19.95 2.63
CA GLN A 79 10.38 21.35 2.58
C GLN A 79 9.79 22.14 3.75
N ASP A 80 10.27 23.37 3.93
CA ASP A 80 9.87 24.26 5.04
C ASP A 80 8.37 24.60 5.05
N ASP A 81 7.68 24.42 3.92
CA ASP A 81 6.23 24.61 3.79
C ASP A 81 5.40 23.48 4.43
N GLY A 82 6.04 22.36 4.81
CA GLY A 82 5.39 21.22 5.43
C GLY A 82 4.53 20.37 4.49
N GLU A 83 4.51 20.68 3.19
CA GLU A 83 3.69 19.99 2.18
C GLU A 83 4.50 19.52 0.98
N SER A 84 5.52 20.27 0.55
CA SER A 84 6.29 19.93 -0.63
C SER A 84 7.39 18.93 -0.28
N LEU A 85 7.63 17.97 -1.19
CA LEU A 85 8.68 16.97 -1.05
C LEU A 85 9.74 17.20 -2.12
N PHE A 86 11.00 17.36 -1.73
CA PHE A 86 12.11 17.43 -2.66
C PHE A 86 12.70 16.04 -2.90
N ASN A 87 12.73 15.59 -4.15
CA ASN A 87 13.30 14.30 -4.50
C ASN A 87 14.83 14.40 -4.58
N ASN A 88 15.54 13.82 -3.61
CA ASN A 88 17.00 13.88 -3.54
C ASN A 88 17.69 13.14 -4.70
N ARG A 89 16.98 12.28 -5.43
CA ARG A 89 17.51 11.55 -6.60
C ARG A 89 17.28 12.30 -7.92
N THR A 90 16.07 12.77 -8.18
CA THR A 90 15.73 13.44 -9.45
C THR A 90 15.88 14.95 -9.39
N GLN A 91 16.05 15.52 -8.19
CA GLN A 91 16.11 16.97 -7.93
C GLN A 91 14.82 17.70 -8.32
N GLU A 92 13.68 16.99 -8.31
CA GLU A 92 12.36 17.54 -8.59
C GLU A 92 11.65 17.94 -7.29
N LEU A 93 10.96 19.07 -7.33
CA LEU A 93 10.02 19.48 -6.28
C LEU A 93 8.66 18.84 -6.56
N LEU A 94 8.13 18.12 -5.58
CA LEU A 94 6.83 17.46 -5.64
C LEU A 94 5.85 18.20 -4.74
N ARG A 95 4.64 18.43 -5.22
CA ARG A 95 3.53 19.00 -4.43
C ARG A 95 2.34 18.05 -4.41
N PRO A 96 1.52 18.08 -3.34
CA PRO A 96 0.28 17.30 -3.30
C PRO A 96 -0.71 17.86 -4.32
N ASN A 97 -1.06 17.04 -5.31
CA ASN A 97 -2.12 17.36 -6.27
C ASN A 97 -3.46 16.88 -5.70
N MET A 98 -4.26 17.83 -5.21
CA MET A 98 -5.55 17.58 -4.57
C MET A 98 -6.66 17.16 -5.56
N ASP A 99 -6.46 17.34 -6.86
CA ASP A 99 -7.44 16.96 -7.88
C ASP A 99 -7.38 15.46 -8.18
N VAL A 100 -6.18 14.88 -8.19
CA VAL A 100 -5.94 13.46 -8.48
C VAL A 100 -5.66 12.62 -7.23
N GLY A 101 -5.26 13.25 -6.13
CA GLY A 101 -4.89 12.57 -4.89
C GLY A 101 -3.52 11.89 -4.94
N TYR A 102 -2.53 12.53 -5.56
CA TYR A 102 -1.15 12.04 -5.62
C TYR A 102 -0.16 13.19 -5.50
N TYR A 103 1.07 12.89 -5.09
CA TYR A 103 2.18 13.84 -5.27
C TYR A 103 2.57 13.90 -6.74
N GLN A 104 2.82 15.10 -7.25
CA GLN A 104 3.24 15.31 -8.64
C GLN A 104 4.33 16.37 -8.72
N PRO A 105 5.32 16.22 -9.62
CA PRO A 105 6.35 17.23 -9.82
C PRO A 105 5.74 18.57 -10.21
N VAL A 106 6.38 19.67 -9.81
CA VAL A 106 5.99 21.02 -10.22
C VAL A 106 7.13 21.73 -10.92
N ASP A 107 6.80 22.59 -11.88
CA ASP A 107 7.76 23.49 -12.53
C ASP A 107 8.07 24.73 -11.67
N GLU A 108 8.92 25.63 -12.17
CA GLU A 108 9.28 26.89 -11.49
C GLU A 108 8.07 27.83 -11.28
N ASN A 109 7.00 27.66 -12.06
CA ASN A 109 5.76 28.42 -11.93
C ASN A 109 4.77 27.76 -10.96
N GLY A 110 5.11 26.60 -10.39
CA GLY A 110 4.24 25.82 -9.51
C GLY A 110 3.17 25.01 -10.22
N GLN A 111 3.27 24.83 -11.54
CA GLN A 111 2.35 24.00 -12.32
C GLN A 111 2.74 22.53 -12.24
N PHE A 112 1.76 21.65 -12.08
CA PHE A 112 1.99 20.21 -12.07
C PHE A 112 2.46 19.71 -13.44
N VAL A 113 3.60 19.02 -13.45
CA VAL A 113 4.25 18.47 -14.63
C VAL A 113 4.67 17.01 -14.39
N GLY A 114 4.81 16.23 -15.46
CA GLY A 114 5.27 14.85 -15.37
C GLY A 114 4.24 13.90 -14.73
N ASN A 115 4.73 12.75 -14.27
CA ASN A 115 3.90 11.65 -13.78
C ASN A 115 3.63 11.75 -12.27
N THR A 116 2.51 11.19 -11.83
CA THR A 116 2.18 11.08 -10.41
C THR A 116 3.08 10.08 -9.70
N VAL A 117 3.40 10.38 -8.43
CA VAL A 117 4.22 9.56 -7.57
C VAL A 117 3.32 8.79 -6.60
N SER A 118 3.47 7.47 -6.59
CA SER A 118 2.82 6.60 -5.61
C SER A 118 3.52 6.63 -4.25
N PRO A 119 2.79 6.43 -3.15
CA PRO A 119 1.36 6.12 -3.06
C PRO A 119 0.47 7.37 -3.19
N GLY A 120 -0.80 7.16 -3.57
CA GLY A 120 -1.82 8.20 -3.55
C GLY A 120 -2.42 8.41 -2.16
N PHE A 121 -3.22 9.47 -2.02
CA PHE A 121 -3.96 9.83 -0.83
C PHE A 121 -5.41 10.17 -1.17
N VAL A 122 -6.30 10.09 -0.17
CA VAL A 122 -7.73 10.33 -0.37
C VAL A 122 -7.97 11.83 -0.51
N VAL A 123 -8.69 12.20 -1.57
CA VAL A 123 -9.12 13.58 -1.84
C VAL A 123 -10.63 13.65 -1.99
N ASN A 124 -11.19 14.83 -1.72
CA ASN A 124 -12.61 15.06 -1.88
C ASN A 124 -12.93 15.37 -3.35
N ILE A 125 -13.58 14.42 -4.02
CA ILE A 125 -13.97 14.51 -5.43
C ILE A 125 -15.46 14.85 -5.65
N GLY A 126 -16.16 15.26 -4.58
CA GLY A 126 -17.55 15.72 -4.67
C GLY A 126 -18.49 14.72 -5.35
N THR A 127 -19.13 15.16 -6.44
CA THR A 127 -20.12 14.37 -7.20
C THR A 127 -19.55 13.66 -8.43
N ASP A 128 -18.24 13.73 -8.68
CA ASP A 128 -17.63 13.26 -9.93
C ASP A 128 -17.87 11.77 -10.18
N ASN A 129 -17.87 10.96 -9.11
CA ASN A 129 -18.20 9.54 -9.21
C ASN A 129 -19.64 9.31 -9.66
N PHE A 130 -20.59 10.12 -9.19
CA PHE A 130 -21.98 10.00 -9.61
C PHE A 130 -22.12 10.44 -11.06
N GLU A 131 -21.50 11.55 -11.47
CA GLU A 131 -21.59 12.02 -12.85
C GLU A 131 -20.99 11.02 -13.84
N ARG A 132 -19.88 10.36 -13.47
CA ARG A 132 -19.27 9.28 -14.25
C ARG A 132 -20.24 8.12 -14.50
N VAL A 133 -21.00 7.70 -13.50
CA VAL A 133 -22.00 6.62 -13.66
C VAL A 133 -23.09 6.99 -14.66
N TRP A 134 -23.43 8.28 -14.78
CA TRP A 134 -24.48 8.75 -15.69
C TRP A 134 -23.98 9.04 -17.11
N LYS A 135 -22.72 9.46 -17.26
CA LYS A 135 -22.10 9.83 -18.56
C LYS A 135 -21.40 8.67 -19.27
N ASP A 136 -20.95 7.66 -18.53
CA ASP A 136 -20.22 6.53 -19.11
C ASP A 136 -21.17 5.45 -19.60
N ASP A 137 -21.31 5.34 -20.93
CA ASP A 137 -22.18 4.37 -21.58
C ASP A 137 -21.80 2.92 -21.24
N GLY A 138 -20.52 2.64 -20.95
CA GLY A 138 -20.07 1.29 -20.56
C GLY A 138 -20.54 0.87 -19.17
N ILE A 139 -20.80 1.82 -18.27
CA ILE A 139 -21.29 1.57 -16.90
C ILE A 139 -22.83 1.62 -16.87
N LYS A 140 -23.41 2.56 -17.61
CA LYS A 140 -24.84 2.84 -17.61
C LYS A 140 -25.69 1.68 -18.13
N GLU A 141 -25.28 1.05 -19.23
CA GLU A 141 -26.07 0.00 -19.88
C GLU A 141 -26.25 -1.25 -18.97
N PRO A 142 -25.19 -1.82 -18.36
CA PRO A 142 -25.34 -2.90 -17.38
C PRO A 142 -26.16 -2.48 -16.15
N PHE A 143 -25.96 -1.25 -15.66
CA PHE A 143 -26.64 -0.75 -14.47
C PHE A 143 -28.16 -0.73 -14.63
N ILE A 144 -28.66 -0.19 -15.75
CA ILE A 144 -30.10 -0.10 -16.02
C ILE A 144 -30.70 -1.50 -16.23
N SER A 145 -29.99 -2.39 -16.94
CA SER A 145 -30.44 -3.76 -17.15
C SER A 145 -30.63 -4.52 -15.83
N ILE A 146 -29.63 -4.44 -14.93
CA ILE A 146 -29.70 -5.04 -13.60
C ILE A 146 -30.84 -4.41 -12.79
N PHE A 147 -31.00 -3.09 -12.84
CA PHE A 147 -32.07 -2.39 -12.12
C PHE A 147 -33.47 -2.82 -12.58
N ILE A 148 -33.71 -2.94 -13.89
CA ILE A 148 -35.00 -3.42 -14.41
C ILE A 148 -35.24 -4.87 -13.96
N TRP A 149 -34.22 -5.72 -14.07
CA TRP A 149 -34.33 -7.11 -13.64
C TRP A 149 -34.64 -7.23 -12.15
N THR A 150 -33.99 -6.47 -11.27
CA THR A 150 -34.26 -6.52 -9.83
C THR A 150 -35.68 -6.07 -9.50
N VAL A 151 -36.16 -4.99 -10.13
CA VAL A 151 -37.53 -4.51 -9.95
C VAL A 151 -38.55 -5.56 -10.41
N VAL A 152 -38.38 -6.10 -11.62
CA VAL A 152 -39.28 -7.14 -12.17
C VAL A 152 -39.26 -8.38 -11.28
N PHE A 153 -38.08 -8.83 -10.88
CA PHE A 153 -37.91 -9.99 -10.01
C PHE A 153 -38.60 -9.78 -8.66
N SER A 154 -38.42 -8.62 -8.02
CA SER A 154 -39.08 -8.30 -6.75
C SER A 154 -40.59 -8.25 -6.88
N ILE A 155 -41.13 -7.64 -7.93
CA ILE A 155 -42.59 -7.60 -8.18
C ILE A 155 -43.13 -9.00 -8.36
N LEU A 156 -42.50 -9.81 -9.22
CA LEU A 156 -42.92 -11.20 -9.46
C LEU A 156 -42.88 -12.03 -8.18
N THR A 157 -41.83 -11.86 -7.36
CA THR A 157 -41.69 -12.57 -6.08
C THR A 157 -42.84 -12.23 -5.12
N VAL A 158 -43.16 -10.94 -4.98
CA VAL A 158 -44.27 -10.50 -4.13
C VAL A 158 -45.62 -11.03 -4.64
N VAL A 159 -45.86 -10.96 -5.95
CA VAL A 159 -47.11 -11.46 -6.56
C VAL A 159 -47.25 -12.96 -6.36
N PHE A 160 -46.21 -13.75 -6.65
CA PHE A 160 -46.28 -15.20 -6.50
C PHE A 160 -46.44 -15.62 -5.04
N THR A 161 -45.69 -15.03 -4.13
CA THR A 161 -45.81 -15.33 -2.69
C THR A 161 -47.19 -14.95 -2.16
N LEU A 162 -47.77 -13.83 -2.61
CA LEU A 162 -49.13 -13.43 -2.26
C LEU A 162 -50.17 -14.40 -2.80
N VAL A 163 -50.10 -14.77 -4.08
CA VAL A 163 -51.06 -15.70 -4.71
C VAL A 163 -50.98 -17.07 -4.04
N ILE A 164 -49.78 -17.62 -3.88
CA ILE A 164 -49.57 -18.92 -3.22
C ILE A 164 -50.06 -18.84 -1.77
N GLY A 165 -49.70 -17.79 -1.04
CA GLY A 165 -50.13 -17.58 0.34
C GLY A 165 -51.66 -17.48 0.48
N LEU A 166 -52.33 -16.75 -0.42
CA LEU A 166 -53.78 -16.59 -0.42
C LEU A 166 -54.50 -17.90 -0.75
N VAL A 167 -54.01 -18.64 -1.76
CA VAL A 167 -54.57 -19.95 -2.15
C VAL A 167 -54.41 -20.95 -1.01
N LEU A 168 -53.21 -21.08 -0.44
CA LEU A 168 -52.95 -21.97 0.68
C LEU A 168 -53.80 -21.59 1.90
N ALA A 169 -53.89 -20.30 2.23
CA ALA A 169 -54.72 -19.82 3.34
C ALA A 169 -56.20 -20.18 3.12
N SER A 170 -56.73 -19.97 1.90
CA SER A 170 -58.11 -20.28 1.56
C SER A 170 -58.40 -21.79 1.65
N VAL A 171 -57.48 -22.64 1.19
CA VAL A 171 -57.60 -24.10 1.25
C VAL A 171 -57.53 -24.61 2.70
N VAL A 172 -56.56 -24.12 3.50
CA VAL A 172 -56.45 -24.50 4.91
C VAL A 172 -57.69 -24.07 5.71
N GLN A 173 -58.32 -22.96 5.32
CA GLN A 173 -59.59 -22.48 5.88
C GLN A 173 -60.82 -23.24 5.37
N TRP A 174 -60.72 -24.32 4.59
CA TRP A 174 -61.89 -25.11 4.15
C TRP A 174 -62.27 -26.23 5.16
N GLU A 175 -63.53 -26.26 5.63
CA GLU A 175 -64.01 -27.09 6.74
C GLU A 175 -63.95 -28.61 6.53
N GLU A 176 -64.14 -29.10 5.30
CA GLU A 176 -64.06 -30.53 4.97
C GLU A 176 -62.63 -31.10 5.00
N LEU A 177 -61.60 -30.27 5.16
CA LEU A 177 -60.20 -30.72 5.12
C LEU A 177 -59.84 -31.45 6.44
N LYS A 178 -59.88 -32.78 6.43
CA LYS A 178 -59.46 -33.61 7.58
C LYS A 178 -57.97 -33.41 7.84
N GLY A 179 -57.62 -32.81 8.98
CA GLY A 179 -56.22 -32.63 9.42
C GLY A 179 -55.65 -31.20 9.32
N ARG A 180 -56.50 -30.16 9.25
CA ARG A 180 -56.10 -28.72 9.18
C ARG A 180 -54.98 -28.27 10.14
N ALA A 181 -54.87 -28.88 11.32
CA ALA A 181 -53.83 -28.55 12.30
C ALA A 181 -52.43 -29.08 11.96
N VAL A 182 -52.31 -30.08 11.08
CA VAL A 182 -51.04 -30.64 10.59
C VAL A 182 -50.60 -29.96 9.29
N TYR A 183 -51.56 -29.46 8.50
CA TYR A 183 -51.31 -28.71 7.26
C TYR A 183 -51.02 -27.21 7.47
N ARG A 184 -51.31 -26.68 8.67
CA ARG A 184 -50.99 -25.30 9.08
C ARG A 184 -49.60 -25.23 9.68
#